data_AF-A0A932N040-F1
#
_entry.id   AF-A0A932N040-F1
#
_cell.length_a   1.000
_cell.length_b   1.000
_cell.length_c   1.000
_cell.angle_alpha   90.00
_cell.angle_beta   90.00
_cell.angle_gamma   90.00
#
_symmetry.space_group_name_H-M   'P 1'
#
loop_
_entity.id
_entity.type
_entity.pdbx_description
1 polymer ?
#
loop_
_entity_poly.entity_id
_entity_poly.type
_entity_poly.pdbx_seq_one_letter_code
_entity_poly.pdbx_strand_id
1 'polypeptide(L)'
;MHSIIWKFTIEKSNKAEFERHYGPNGSWAMFFRRSPEYVGTLLLRESTNENVYFTIDTWQSEKDFEQFKQMYHDEYMELDKKMERLTVKEELLGRFESVG
;
A
#
# COMPACT_ATOMS: atom_id res chain seq x y z
N MET A 1 -11.67 11.77 4.18
CA MET A 1 -10.67 10.69 4.20
C MET A 1 -10.09 10.57 2.80
N HIS A 2 -8.78 10.54 2.73
CA HIS A 2 -8.00 10.41 1.51
C HIS A 2 -7.57 8.96 1.33
N SER A 3 -7.69 8.41 0.13
CA SER A 3 -7.27 7.03 -0.16
C SER A 3 -6.39 6.97 -1.40
N ILE A 4 -5.33 6.17 -1.31
CA ILE A 4 -4.38 5.95 -2.38
C ILE A 4 -4.53 4.50 -2.83
N ILE A 5 -4.76 4.31 -4.12
CA ILE A 5 -4.99 2.97 -4.68
C ILE A 5 -3.84 2.61 -5.59
N TRP A 6 -3.18 1.50 -5.26
CA TRP A 6 -2.16 0.88 -6.08
C TRP A 6 -2.67 -0.43 -6.67
N LYS A 7 -2.15 -0.76 -7.85
CA LYS A 7 -2.29 -2.07 -8.48
C LYS A 7 -0.93 -2.73 -8.56
N PHE A 8 -0.89 -4.01 -8.21
CA PHE A 8 0.29 -4.84 -8.26
C PHE A 8 0.03 -6.07 -9.11
N THR A 9 0.94 -6.36 -10.03
CA THR A 9 1.03 -7.66 -10.69
C THR A 9 2.21 -8.40 -10.07
N ILE A 10 2.01 -9.65 -9.65
CA ILE A 10 3.05 -10.46 -9.01
C ILE A 10 3.29 -11.77 -9.77
N GLU A 11 4.39 -12.44 -9.47
CA GLU A 11 4.54 -13.85 -9.82
C GLU A 11 3.80 -14.75 -8.82
N LYS A 12 3.31 -15.90 -9.30
CA LYS A 12 2.60 -16.88 -8.46
C LYS A 12 3.42 -17.36 -7.26
N SER A 13 4.74 -17.47 -7.43
CA SER A 13 5.70 -17.84 -6.38
C SER A 13 5.74 -16.82 -5.23
N ASN A 14 5.48 -15.54 -5.51
CA ASN A 14 5.56 -14.46 -4.53
C ASN A 14 4.26 -14.27 -3.74
N LYS A 15 3.15 -14.92 -4.12
CA LYS A 15 1.82 -14.68 -3.55
C LYS A 15 1.77 -14.65 -2.02
N ALA A 16 2.24 -15.72 -1.38
CA ALA A 16 2.17 -15.83 0.07
C ALA A 16 3.04 -14.75 0.76
N GLU A 17 4.15 -14.36 0.15
CA GLU A 17 5.03 -13.32 0.70
C GLU A 17 4.44 -11.92 0.49
N PHE A 18 3.90 -11.67 -0.70
CA PHE A 18 3.20 -10.44 -1.02
C PHE A 18 2.02 -10.19 -0.07
N GLU A 19 1.13 -11.18 0.11
CA GLU A 19 -0.02 -11.07 1.02
C GLU A 19 0.40 -10.81 2.47
N ARG A 20 1.54 -11.35 2.92
CA ARG A 20 2.10 -11.08 4.25
C ARG A 20 2.59 -9.64 4.42
N HIS A 21 3.21 -9.05 3.39
CA HIS A 21 3.80 -7.72 3.49
C HIS A 21 2.82 -6.58 3.15
N TYR A 22 1.90 -6.81 2.22
CA TYR A 22 0.93 -5.80 1.75
C TYR A 22 -0.44 -5.92 2.40
N GLY A 23 -0.67 -6.96 3.22
CA GLY A 23 -1.91 -7.11 3.98
C GLY A 23 -2.07 -6.05 5.09
N PRO A 24 -3.26 -5.97 5.73
CA PRO A 24 -3.58 -4.99 6.78
C PRO A 24 -2.69 -5.07 8.03
N ASN A 25 -1.94 -6.16 8.20
CA ASN A 25 -0.98 -6.36 9.28
C ASN A 25 0.46 -6.56 8.76
N GLY A 26 0.69 -6.26 7.48
CA GLY A 26 1.98 -6.40 6.83
C GLY A 26 2.91 -5.21 7.09
N SER A 27 4.10 -5.27 6.50
CA SER A 27 5.16 -4.29 6.72
C SER A 27 4.72 -2.86 6.37
N TRP A 28 4.01 -2.66 5.26
CA TRP A 28 3.50 -1.34 4.88
C TRP A 28 2.48 -0.80 5.89
N ALA A 29 1.48 -1.59 6.23
CA ALA A 29 0.47 -1.19 7.21
C ALA A 29 1.08 -0.92 8.60
N MET A 30 2.03 -1.75 9.05
CA MET A 30 2.75 -1.52 10.31
C MET A 30 3.60 -0.24 10.29
N PHE A 31 4.22 0.07 9.15
CA PHE A 31 4.97 1.31 8.97
C PHE A 31 4.06 2.53 9.04
N PHE A 32 2.94 2.53 8.31
CA PHE A 32 1.99 3.64 8.30
C PHE A 32 1.29 3.87 9.65
N ARG A 33 1.05 2.82 10.45
CA ARG A 33 0.48 2.90 11.82
C ARG A 33 1.26 3.78 12.80
N ARG A 34 2.47 4.24 12.45
CA ARG A 34 3.23 5.21 13.24
C ARG A 34 2.59 6.60 13.23
N SER A 35 1.73 6.90 12.27
CA SER A 35 0.91 8.11 12.25
C SER A 35 -0.48 7.82 12.81
N PRO A 36 -0.99 8.62 13.76
CA PRO A 36 -2.39 8.52 14.21
C PRO A 36 -3.41 8.94 13.13
N GLU A 37 -2.95 9.61 12.06
CA GLU A 37 -3.75 10.02 10.90
C GLU A 37 -3.90 8.92 9.85
N TYR A 38 -3.14 7.83 9.96
CA TYR A 38 -3.36 6.64 9.14
C TYR A 38 -4.58 5.87 9.62
N VAL A 39 -5.52 5.61 8.70
CA VAL A 39 -6.80 4.95 8.99
C VAL A 39 -6.68 3.44 8.81
N GLY A 40 -6.00 2.98 7.75
CA GLY A 40 -5.84 1.56 7.48
C GLY A 40 -5.46 1.23 6.04
N THR A 41 -5.09 -0.03 5.82
CA THR A 41 -4.81 -0.61 4.51
C THR A 41 -5.77 -1.76 4.28
N LEU A 42 -6.43 -1.75 3.12
CA LEU A 42 -7.15 -2.91 2.61
C LEU A 42 -6.33 -3.55 1.49
N LEU A 43 -6.14 -4.87 1.56
CA LEU A 43 -5.58 -5.65 0.47
C LEU A 43 -6.70 -6.39 -0.25
N LEU A 44 -6.82 -6.16 -1.55
CA LEU A 44 -7.77 -6.84 -2.44
C LEU A 44 -7.00 -7.67 -3.46
N ARG A 45 -7.58 -8.80 -3.84
CA ARG A 45 -7.12 -9.62 -4.97
C ARG A 45 -8.17 -9.56 -6.06
N GLU A 46 -7.76 -9.43 -7.31
CA GLU A 46 -8.67 -9.49 -8.44
C GLU A 46 -9.37 -10.86 -8.51
N SER A 47 -10.68 -10.87 -8.77
CA SER A 47 -11.46 -12.12 -8.79
C SER A 47 -11.17 -12.97 -10.03
N THR A 48 -10.74 -12.35 -11.12
CA THR A 48 -10.46 -12.99 -12.41
C THR A 48 -8.99 -13.32 -12.63
N ASN A 49 -8.07 -12.75 -11.82
CA ASN A 49 -6.64 -13.00 -11.92
C ASN A 49 -6.00 -13.07 -10.53
N GLU A 50 -5.56 -14.27 -10.13
CA GLU A 50 -4.98 -14.49 -8.80
C GLU A 50 -3.63 -13.81 -8.54
N ASN A 51 -3.00 -13.28 -9.59
CA ASN A 51 -1.71 -12.61 -9.54
C ASN A 51 -1.83 -11.08 -9.56
N VAL A 52 -3.04 -10.54 -9.54
CA VAL A 52 -3.30 -9.09 -9.52
C VAL A 52 -3.91 -8.71 -8.17
N TYR A 53 -3.29 -7.74 -7.51
CA TYR A 53 -3.69 -7.23 -6.21
C TYR A 53 -3.83 -5.72 -6.23
N PHE A 54 -4.56 -5.21 -5.26
CA PHE A 54 -4.72 -3.79 -5.02
C PHE A 54 -4.56 -3.49 -3.54
N THR A 55 -3.84 -2.42 -3.21
CA THR A 55 -3.95 -1.81 -1.88
C THR A 55 -4.83 -0.59 -1.94
N ILE A 56 -5.58 -0.36 -0.87
CA ILE A 56 -6.23 0.91 -0.58
C ILE A 56 -5.68 1.38 0.75
N ASP A 57 -4.81 2.40 0.70
CA ASP A 57 -4.19 3.00 1.87
C ASP A 57 -4.94 4.28 2.21
N THR A 58 -5.65 4.29 3.34
CA THR A 58 -6.54 5.38 3.74
C THR A 58 -5.92 6.20 4.88
N TRP A 59 -6.03 7.52 4.73
CA TRP A 59 -5.54 8.55 5.63
C TRP A 59 -6.66 9.54 5.95
N GLN A 60 -6.51 10.28 7.06
CA GLN A 60 -7.48 11.32 7.42
C GLN A 60 -7.57 12.40 6.32
N SER A 61 -6.42 12.84 5.79
CA SER A 61 -6.31 13.74 4.64
C SER A 61 -5.08 13.47 3.76
N GLU A 62 -5.05 14.04 2.55
CA GLU A 62 -3.88 13.98 1.66
C GLU A 62 -2.64 14.58 2.32
N LYS A 63 -2.82 15.69 3.04
CA LYS A 63 -1.74 16.40 3.71
C LYS A 63 -1.07 15.53 4.76
N ASP A 64 -1.83 14.71 5.49
CA ASP A 64 -1.29 13.84 6.52
C ASP A 64 -0.40 12.75 5.91
N PHE A 65 -0.81 12.18 4.77
CA PHE A 65 0.01 11.23 4.02
C PHE A 65 1.33 11.88 3.53
N GLU A 66 1.25 13.03 2.88
CA GLU A 66 2.43 13.68 2.31
C GLU A 66 3.41 14.14 3.42
N GLN A 67 2.89 14.63 4.56
CA GLN A 67 3.71 14.95 5.73
C GLN A 67 4.38 13.71 6.31
N PHE A 68 3.64 12.61 6.46
CA PHE A 68 4.19 11.34 6.92
C PHE A 68 5.30 10.85 5.98
N LYS A 69 5.04 10.85 4.67
CA LYS A 69 6.00 10.40 3.66
C LYS A 69 7.25 11.25 3.64
N GLN A 70 7.14 12.57 3.87
CA GLN A 70 8.29 13.45 3.99
C GLN A 70 9.08 13.19 5.29
N MET A 71 8.38 13.00 6.42
CA MET A 71 9.00 12.76 7.72
C MET A 71 9.78 11.44 7.76
N TYR A 72 9.25 10.39 7.14
CA TYR A 72 9.86 9.06 7.11
C TYR A 72 10.43 8.68 5.75
N HIS A 73 10.92 9.68 4.99
CA HIS A 73 11.35 9.51 3.60
C HIS A 73 12.34 8.34 3.42
N ASP A 74 13.41 8.32 4.19
CA ASP A 74 14.45 7.29 4.05
C ASP A 74 13.93 5.89 4.34
N GLU A 75 13.14 5.73 5.41
CA GLU A 75 12.52 4.46 5.79
C GLU A 75 11.48 3.99 4.76
N TYR A 76 10.72 4.93 4.18
CA TYR A 76 9.78 4.66 3.09
C TYR A 76 10.53 4.10 1.88
N MET A 77 11.61 4.77 1.45
CA MET A 77 12.41 4.35 0.29
C MET A 77 13.10 3.00 0.53
N GLU A 78 13.57 2.74 1.74
CA GLU A 78 14.13 1.43 2.09
C GLU A 78 13.07 0.32 2.06
N LEU A 79 11.87 0.59 2.57
CA LEU A 79 10.78 -0.37 2.56
C LEU A 79 10.35 -0.68 1.12
N ASP A 80 10.18 0.36 0.31
CA ASP A 80 9.86 0.26 -1.12
C ASP A 80 10.85 -0.65 -1.86
N LYS A 81 12.15 -0.35 -1.73
CA LYS A 81 13.22 -1.15 -2.33
C LYS A 81 13.24 -2.61 -1.87
N LYS A 82 12.89 -2.89 -0.61
CA LYS A 82 12.78 -4.28 -0.10
C LYS A 82 11.63 -5.05 -0.75
N MET A 83 10.59 -4.35 -1.18
CA MET A 83 9.38 -4.93 -1.74
C MET A 83 9.38 -5.02 -3.28
N GLU A 84 10.23 -4.24 -3.97
CA GLU A 84 10.38 -4.30 -5.44
C GLU A 84 10.52 -5.72 -5.99
N ARG A 85 11.18 -6.63 -5.28
CA ARG A 85 11.37 -8.03 -5.71
C ARG A 85 10.09 -8.87 -5.72
N LEU A 86 9.04 -8.41 -5.03
CA LEU A 86 7.79 -9.15 -4.87
C LEU A 86 6.82 -8.88 -6.02
N THR A 87 7.06 -7.81 -6.78
CA THR A 87 6.16 -7.30 -7.81
C THR A 87 6.83 -7.34 -9.18
N VAL A 88 6.05 -7.69 -10.20
CA VAL A 88 6.45 -7.62 -11.61
C VAL A 88 6.13 -6.23 -12.16
N LYS A 89 5.03 -5.64 -11.68
CA LYS A 89 4.58 -4.32 -12.07
C LYS A 89 3.80 -3.68 -10.93
N GLU A 90 4.04 -2.39 -10.72
CA GLU A 90 3.30 -1.55 -9.78
C GLU A 90 2.74 -0.34 -10.51
N GLU A 91 1.49 0.00 -10.24
CA GLU A 91 0.79 1.11 -10.90
C GLU A 91 -0.03 1.89 -9.87
N LEU A 92 0.25 3.19 -9.73
CA LEU A 92 -0.64 4.09 -9.00
C LEU A 92 -1.91 4.29 -9.84
N LEU A 93 -3.05 3.80 -9.35
CA LEU A 93 -4.33 3.98 -10.01
C LEU A 93 -4.92 5.37 -9.74
N GLY A 94 -4.57 5.95 -8.60
CA GLY A 94 -4.94 7.33 -8.29
C GLY A 94 -5.01 7.60 -6.80
N ARG A 95 -5.39 8.85 -6.53
CA ARG A 95 -5.69 9.38 -5.21
C ARG A 95 -7.16 9.80 -5.21
N PHE A 96 -7.87 9.47 -4.13
CA PHE A 96 -9.32 9.57 -4.06
C PHE A 96 -9.75 10.21 -2.75
N GLU A 97 -10.78 11.04 -2.80
CA GLU A 97 -11.45 11.57 -1.62
C GLU A 97 -12.76 10.80 -1.39
N SER A 98 -13.01 10.44 -0.13
CA SER A 98 -14.31 9.89 0.26
C SER A 98 -15.36 11.01 0.20
N VAL A 99 -16.45 10.76 -0.52
CA VAL A 99 -17.61 11.66 -0.60
C VAL A 99 -18.78 10.99 0.12
N GLY A 100 -19.28 11.62 1.18
CA GLY A 100 -20.37 11.13 2.02
C GLY A 100 -20.63 12.05 3.19
#